data_AF-A0A661BNX2-F1
#
_entry.id   AF-A0A661BNX2-F1
#
_cell.length_a   1.000
_cell.length_b   1.000
_cell.length_c   1.000
_cell.angle_alpha   90.00
_cell.angle_beta   90.00
_cell.angle_gamma   90.00
#
_symmetry.space_group_name_H-M   'P 1'
#
loop_
_entity.id
_entity.type
_entity.pdbx_description
1 polymer ?
#
loop_
_entity_poly.entity_id
_entity_poly.type
_entity_poly.pdbx_seq_one_letter_code
_entity_poly.pdbx_strand_id
1 'polypeptide(L)' 'MSENKQDLLDKKQELEERMDRIKKDISGGLNADFAEQATQLENRDVLLEILRVSEEELQSTREKLAALE' A
#
# COMPACT_ATOMS: atom_id res chain seq x y z
N MET A 1 -19.22 -11.21 11.90
CA MET A 1 -17.91 -11.47 12.54
C MET A 1 -17.45 -10.13 13.05
N SER A 2 -17.39 -9.92 14.36
CA SER A 2 -16.83 -8.68 14.91
C SER A 2 -15.32 -8.74 14.72
N GLU A 3 -14.75 -7.85 13.91
CA GLU A 3 -13.30 -7.68 13.82
C GLU A 3 -12.78 -7.41 15.25
N ASN A 4 -11.92 -8.29 15.76
CA ASN A 4 -11.34 -8.10 17.09
C ASN A 4 -10.12 -7.18 16.99
N LYS A 5 -9.66 -6.63 18.13
CA LYS A 5 -8.51 -5.70 18.16
C LYS A 5 -7.25 -6.32 17.54
N GLN A 6 -7.03 -7.63 17.71
CA GLN A 6 -5.88 -8.32 17.13
C GLN A 6 -5.97 -8.39 15.61
N ASP A 7 -7.14 -8.71 15.05
CA ASP A 7 -7.36 -8.77 13.60
C ASP A 7 -7.04 -7.43 12.92
N LEU A 8 -7.42 -6.32 13.58
CA LEU A 8 -7.14 -4.98 13.08
C LEU A 8 -5.66 -4.59 13.21
N LEU A 9 -4.97 -5.06 14.25
CA LEU A 9 -3.52 -4.85 14.41
C LEU A 9 -2.73 -5.63 13.35
N ASP A 10 -3.10 -6.88 13.10
CA ASP A 10 -2.47 -7.72 12.09
C ASP A 10 -2.68 -7.10 10.69
N LYS A 11 -3.90 -6.66 10.40
CA LYS A 11 -4.23 -5.95 9.16
C LYS A 11 -3.45 -4.64 8.99
N LYS A 12 -3.31 -3.86 10.07
CA LYS A 12 -2.50 -2.63 10.06
C LYS A 12 -1.05 -2.95 9.69
N GLN A 13 -0.45 -3.97 10.30
CA GLN A 13 0.93 -4.37 10.03
C GLN A 13 1.09 -4.84 8.58
N GLU A 14 0.17 -5.67 8.08
CA GLU A 14 0.19 -6.13 6.68
C GLU A 14 0.15 -4.97 5.68
N LEU A 15 -0.72 -3.98 5.92
CA LEU A 15 -0.83 -2.79 5.09
C LEU A 15 0.45 -1.96 5.12
N GLU A 16 1.05 -1.75 6.29
CA GLU A 16 2.32 -1.02 6.43
C GLU A 16 3.46 -1.74 5.68
N GLU A 17 3.60 -3.06 5.82
CA GLU A 17 4.59 -3.86 5.09
C GLU A 17 4.37 -3.86 3.57
N ARG A 18 3.11 -3.92 3.13
CA ARG A 18 2.76 -3.84 1.70
C ARG A 18 3.11 -2.48 1.11
N MET A 19 2.79 -1.39 1.81
CA MET A 19 3.11 -0.03 1.38
C MET A 19 4.62 0.19 1.28
N ASP A 20 5.40 -0.33 2.23
CA ASP A 20 6.86 -0.21 2.21
C ASP A 20 7.50 -0.92 1.01
N ARG A 21 6.95 -2.08 0.60
CA ARG A 21 7.38 -2.76 -0.63
C ARG A 21 7.07 -1.93 -1.87
N ILE A 22 5.84 -1.43 -1.99
CA ILE A 22 5.40 -0.61 -3.12
C ILE A 22 6.26 0.67 -3.24
N LYS A 23 6.55 1.34 -2.13
CA LYS A 23 7.42 2.53 -2.12
C LYS A 23 8.83 2.21 -2.63
N LYS A 24 9.39 1.06 -2.26
CA LYS A 24 10.69 0.60 -2.77
C LYS A 24 10.63 0.35 -4.28
N ASP A 25 9.59 -0.32 -4.76
CA ASP A 25 9.43 -0.62 -6.18
C ASP A 25 9.30 0.65 -7.03
N ILE A 26 8.55 1.66 -6.54
CA ILE A 26 8.45 2.98 -7.20
C ILE A 26 9.80 3.71 -7.23
N SER A 27 10.61 3.56 -6.17
CA SER A 27 11.91 4.22 -6.05
C SER A 27 13.02 3.57 -6.88
N GLY A 28 12.81 2.34 -7.39
CA GLY A 28 13.80 1.53 -8.12
C GLY A 28 14.25 2.08 -9.48
N GLY A 29 13.63 3.15 -9.98
CA GLY A 29 14.00 3.81 -11.24
C GLY A 29 13.45 3.10 -12.49
N LEU A 30 13.45 3.81 -13.62
CA LEU A 30 13.04 3.28 -14.92
C LEU A 30 14.27 2.74 -15.66
N ASN A 31 14.14 1.60 -16.34
CA ASN A 31 15.13 1.10 -17.27
C ASN A 31 15.21 2.04 -18.50
N ALA A 32 16.39 2.15 -19.11
CA ALA A 32 16.67 3.07 -20.20
C ALA A 32 16.14 2.60 -21.58
N ASP A 33 15.61 1.38 -21.65
CA ASP A 33 14.98 0.86 -22.87
C ASP A 33 13.59 1.53 -23.06
N PHE A 34 13.44 2.28 -24.15
CA PHE A 34 12.21 2.99 -24.49
C PHE A 34 10.99 2.06 -24.62
N ALA A 35 11.16 0.81 -25.02
CA ALA A 35 10.07 -0.15 -25.10
C ALA A 35 9.59 -0.57 -23.70
N GLU A 36 10.51 -0.73 -22.75
CA GLU A 36 10.19 -1.06 -21.36
C GLU A 36 9.70 0.15 -20.56
N GLN A 37 10.12 1.37 -20.95
CA GLN A 37 9.79 2.60 -20.24
C GLN A 37 8.28 2.87 -20.20
N ALA A 38 7.55 2.65 -21.30
CA ALA A 38 6.11 2.86 -21.33
C ALA A 38 5.37 1.93 -20.33
N THR A 39 5.74 0.65 -20.32
CA THR A 39 5.20 -0.34 -19.37
C THR A 39 5.58 -0.01 -17.93
N GLN A 40 6.80 0.47 -17.69
CA GLN A 40 7.22 0.84 -16.34
C GLN A 40 6.52 2.11 -15.82
N LEU A 41 6.19 3.06 -16.69
CA LEU A 41 5.38 4.22 -16.33
C LEU A 41 3.95 3.79 -15.95
N GLU A 42 3.32 2.94 -16.76
CA GLU A 42 1.99 2.39 -16.45
C GLU A 42 2.01 1.60 -15.12
N ASN A 43 3.02 0.74 -14.92
CA ASN A 43 3.20 0.01 -13.67
C ASN A 43 3.38 0.97 -12.48
N ARG A 44 4.12 2.07 -12.65
CA ARG A 44 4.31 3.07 -11.60
C ARG A 44 2.98 3.76 -11.25
N ASP A 45 2.17 4.10 -12.23
CA ASP A 45 0.85 4.71 -12.01
C ASP A 45 -0.08 3.75 -11.27
N VAL A 46 -0.08 2.47 -11.65
CA VAL A 46 -0.81 1.41 -10.93
C VAL A 46 -0.31 1.27 -9.49
N LEU A 47 1.01 1.25 -9.27
CA LEU A 47 1.61 1.16 -7.93
C LEU A 47 1.26 2.37 -7.06
N LEU A 48 1.20 3.57 -7.63
CA LEU A 48 0.77 4.79 -6.93
C LEU A 48 -0.69 4.71 -6.51
N GLU A 49 -1.56 4.20 -7.37
CA GLU A 49 -2.98 4.02 -7.04
C GLU A 49 -3.18 2.95 -5.96
N ILE A 50 -2.45 1.84 -6.02
CA ILE A 50 -2.46 0.82 -4.96
C ILE A 50 -1.97 1.43 -3.64
N LEU A 51 -0.94 2.27 -3.67
CA LEU A 51 -0.44 2.95 -2.48
C LEU A 51 -1.52 3.86 -1.88
N ARG A 52 -2.18 4.69 -2.70
CA ARG A 52 -3.26 5.59 -2.27
C ARG A 52 -4.41 4.83 -1.59
N VAL A 53 -4.89 3.76 -2.21
CA VAL A 53 -5.98 2.94 -1.65
C VAL A 53 -5.54 2.23 -0.37
N SER A 54 -4.29 1.76 -0.30
CA SER A 54 -3.73 1.13 0.90
C SER A 54 -3.61 2.12 2.06
N GLU A 55 -3.30 3.39 1.79
CA GLU A 55 -3.28 4.47 2.78
C GLU A 55 -4.68 4.77 3.34
N GLU A 56 -5.70 4.79 2.47
CA GLU A 56 -7.10 4.96 2.89
C GLU A 56 -7.56 3.79 3.77
N GLU A 57 -7.21 2.56 3.41
CA GLU A 57 -7.54 1.37 4.18
C GLU A 57 -6.81 1.34 5.54
N LEU A 58 -5.55 1.76 5.57
CA LEU A 58 -4.76 1.88 6.79
C LEU A 58 -5.36 2.93 7.73
N GLN A 59 -5.79 4.08 7.18
CA GLN A 59 -6.46 5.12 7.95
C GLN A 59 -7.78 4.62 8.55
N SER A 60 -8.61 3.94 7.76
CA SER A 60 -9.84 3.32 8.26
C SER A 60 -9.56 2.28 9.37
N THR A 61 -8.51 1.48 9.21
CA THR A 61 -8.10 0.47 10.21
C THR A 61 -7.65 1.14 11.51
N ARG A 62 -6.92 2.26 11.43
CA ARG A 62 -6.50 3.06 12.59
C ARG A 62 -7.69 3.68 13.33
N GLU A 63 -8.69 4.18 12.60
CA GLU A 63 -9.92 4.73 13.20
C GLU A 63 -10.71 3.66 13.95
N LYS A 64 -10.85 2.46 13.36
CA LYS A 64 -11.48 1.32 14.03
C LYS A 64 -10.72 0.90 15.29
N LEU A 65 -9.38 0.87 15.24
CA LEU A 65 -8.55 0.56 16.41
C LEU A 65 -8.73 1.60 17.51
N ALA A 66 -8.73 2.88 17.17
CA ALA A 66 -8.93 3.96 18.14
C ALA A 66 -10.32 3.93 18.79
N ALA A 67 -11.34 3.44 18.08
CA ALA A 67 -12.68 3.25 18.61
C ALA A 67 -12.82 2.03 19.55
N LEU A 68 -11.82 1.13 19.60
CA LEU A 68 -11.77 -0.04 20.48
C LEU A 68 -10.91 0.18 21.74
N GLU A 69 -10.29 1.35 21.88
CA GLU A 69 -9.54 1.78 23.08
C GLU A 69 -10.42 2.57 24.05
#